data_AF-A0A951Q554-F1
#
_entry.id   AF-A0A951Q554-F1
#
_cell.length_a   1.000
_cell.length_b   1.000
_cell.length_c   1.000
_cell.angle_alpha   90.00
_cell.angle_beta   90.00
_cell.angle_gamma   90.00
#
_symmetry.space_group_name_H-M   'P 1'
#
loop_
_entity.id
_entity.type
_entity.pdbx_description
1 polymer ?
#
loop_
_entity_poly.entity_id
_entity_poly.type
_entity_poly.pdbx_seq_one_letter_code
_entity_poly.pdbx_strand_id
1 'polypeptide(L)'
;MDAQTRMCLNLLLLGNKYIKNGREQESYGVLELILNRGDIIPGKQEREQIKSKYLEVKTVSYQNLRPVMIASVGGFVVALMPNLSNQAHLIASEQEYLDRVFELEFNLNAAQPTQTKPLSEVAKKIYEYFQNVKNKTPKTLRDLKKADRLSGYSDSELMDGLSELVERDKINSDDNDSYSLPDW
;
A
#
# COMPACT_ATOMS: atom_id res chain seq x y z
N MET A 1 20.77 -2.38 -6.09
CA MET A 1 19.70 -3.21 -6.68
C MET A 1 20.18 -4.65 -6.62
N ASP A 2 19.40 -5.53 -6.02
CA ASP A 2 19.78 -6.93 -5.82
C ASP A 2 19.71 -7.72 -7.15
N ALA A 3 20.44 -8.82 -7.23
CA ALA A 3 20.52 -9.69 -8.39
C ALA A 3 19.18 -10.40 -8.69
N GLN A 4 18.40 -10.76 -7.68
CA GLN A 4 17.07 -11.35 -7.84
C GLN A 4 16.11 -10.35 -8.49
N THR A 5 16.12 -9.08 -8.08
CA THR A 5 15.30 -8.04 -8.71
C THR A 5 15.60 -7.89 -10.21
N ARG A 6 16.87 -8.03 -10.61
CA ARG A 6 17.32 -8.01 -12.02
C ARG A 6 17.04 -9.31 -12.79
N MET A 7 16.69 -10.38 -12.08
CA MET A 7 16.39 -11.69 -12.64
C MET A 7 14.87 -11.89 -12.80
N CYS A 8 14.06 -11.41 -11.85
CA CYS A 8 12.61 -11.44 -11.91
C CYS A 8 12.05 -10.47 -12.96
N LEU A 9 12.73 -9.34 -13.17
CA LEU A 9 12.49 -8.42 -14.26
C LEU A 9 13.71 -8.54 -15.16
N ASN A 10 13.57 -9.02 -16.41
CA ASN A 10 14.66 -8.94 -17.40
C ASN A 10 14.91 -7.47 -17.73
N LEU A 11 15.51 -6.78 -16.78
CA LEU A 11 15.63 -5.35 -16.72
C LEU A 11 16.71 -4.95 -17.69
N LEU A 12 16.31 -4.26 -18.73
CA LEU A 12 17.22 -3.81 -19.77
C LEU A 12 17.88 -2.51 -19.34
N LEU A 13 17.09 -1.55 -18.83
CA LEU A 13 17.55 -0.18 -18.64
C LEU A 13 16.80 0.58 -17.55
N LEU A 14 17.48 1.62 -17.05
CA LEU A 14 16.95 2.61 -16.10
C LEU A 14 17.33 4.02 -16.52
N GLY A 15 16.37 4.95 -16.39
CA GLY A 15 16.60 6.39 -16.53
C GLY A 15 15.98 7.12 -15.34
N ASN A 16 16.65 8.12 -14.80
CA ASN A 16 16.16 8.84 -13.63
C ASN A 16 16.60 10.31 -13.63
N LYS A 17 15.88 11.11 -12.86
CA LYS A 17 16.31 12.43 -12.39
C LYS A 17 16.70 12.33 -10.92
N TYR A 18 17.83 12.90 -10.56
CA TYR A 18 18.25 12.99 -9.17
C TYR A 18 18.99 14.29 -8.91
N ILE A 19 18.99 14.72 -7.65
CA ILE A 19 19.70 15.91 -7.20
C ILE A 19 20.99 15.44 -6.52
N LYS A 20 22.14 15.86 -7.04
CA LYS A 20 23.45 15.58 -6.46
C LYS A 20 24.20 16.89 -6.24
N ASN A 21 24.55 17.17 -4.98
CA ASN A 21 25.25 18.40 -4.58
C ASN A 21 24.54 19.69 -5.03
N GLY A 22 23.21 19.74 -4.91
CA GLY A 22 22.41 20.91 -5.29
C GLY A 22 22.27 21.15 -6.80
N ARG A 23 22.78 20.23 -7.64
CA ARG A 23 22.61 20.27 -9.09
C ARG A 23 21.72 19.13 -9.54
N GLU A 24 20.82 19.44 -10.47
CA GLU A 24 20.00 18.42 -11.13
C GLU A 24 20.86 17.63 -12.11
N GLN A 25 20.75 16.30 -12.06
CA GLN A 25 21.32 15.40 -13.03
C GLN A 25 20.23 14.47 -13.55
N GLU A 26 20.29 14.17 -14.85
CA GLU A 26 19.34 13.29 -15.52
C GLU A 26 20.05 12.24 -16.37
N SER A 27 19.46 11.04 -16.45
CA SER A 27 19.97 9.93 -17.26
C SER A 27 18.96 9.40 -18.28
N TYR A 28 17.90 10.16 -18.56
CA TYR A 28 16.85 9.81 -19.53
C TYR A 28 17.37 9.67 -20.97
N GLY A 29 18.43 10.39 -21.34
CA GLY A 29 19.02 10.32 -22.68
C GLY A 29 19.47 8.90 -23.08
N VAL A 30 19.83 8.05 -22.10
CA VAL A 30 20.18 6.64 -22.36
C VAL A 30 18.96 5.84 -22.82
N LEU A 31 17.78 6.10 -22.23
CA LEU A 31 16.53 5.47 -22.65
C LEU A 31 16.13 5.95 -24.06
N GLU A 32 16.25 7.25 -24.32
CA GLU A 32 15.92 7.84 -25.62
C GLU A 32 16.81 7.30 -26.74
N LEU A 33 18.11 7.12 -26.49
CA LEU A 33 19.02 6.53 -27.47
C LEU A 33 18.60 5.09 -27.85
N ILE A 34 18.21 4.31 -26.85
CA ILE A 34 17.89 2.89 -27.04
C ILE A 34 16.51 2.69 -27.64
N LEU A 35 15.53 3.51 -27.25
CA LEU A 35 14.22 3.52 -27.87
C LEU A 35 14.26 3.88 -29.35
N ASN A 36 15.33 4.52 -29.82
CA ASN A 36 15.54 4.82 -31.24
C ASN A 36 16.30 3.70 -31.99
N ARG A 37 16.87 2.73 -31.28
CA ARG A 37 17.72 1.67 -31.81
C ARG A 37 16.93 0.42 -32.17
N GLY A 38 17.01 0.01 -33.44
CA GLY A 38 16.26 -1.13 -33.98
C GLY A 38 16.88 -2.50 -33.73
N ASP A 39 18.13 -2.52 -33.26
CA ASP A 39 18.86 -3.67 -32.75
C ASP A 39 18.34 -4.14 -31.38
N ILE A 40 17.67 -3.26 -30.63
CA ILE A 40 17.17 -3.56 -29.28
C ILE A 40 15.67 -3.82 -29.31
N ILE A 41 14.90 -2.99 -30.02
CA ILE A 41 13.46 -3.20 -30.22
C ILE A 41 13.20 -3.38 -31.72
N PRO A 42 13.11 -4.63 -32.21
CA PRO A 42 13.10 -4.92 -33.64
C PRO A 42 11.84 -4.37 -34.34
N GLY A 43 10.68 -4.47 -33.69
CA GLY A 43 9.40 -4.04 -34.26
C GLY A 43 9.28 -2.52 -34.35
N LYS A 44 9.09 -1.96 -35.55
CA LYS A 44 8.89 -0.51 -35.73
C LYS A 44 7.63 -0.01 -35.00
N GLN A 45 6.53 -0.75 -35.11
CA GLN A 45 5.27 -0.40 -34.45
C GLN A 45 5.38 -0.50 -32.92
N GLU A 46 5.97 -1.59 -32.43
CA GLU A 46 6.25 -1.80 -31.01
C GLU A 46 7.15 -0.67 -30.45
N ARG A 47 8.18 -0.28 -31.20
CA ARG A 47 9.07 0.81 -30.81
C ARG A 47 8.35 2.16 -30.67
N GLU A 48 7.45 2.49 -31.59
CA GLU A 48 6.66 3.72 -31.50
C GLU A 48 5.66 3.67 -30.32
N GLN A 49 5.05 2.52 -30.04
CA GLN A 49 4.20 2.32 -28.86
C GLN A 49 4.98 2.53 -27.56
N ILE A 50 6.16 1.94 -27.45
CA ILE A 50 7.03 2.03 -26.28
C ILE A 50 7.55 3.46 -26.10
N LYS A 51 7.91 4.16 -27.19
CA LYS A 51 8.27 5.59 -27.15
C LYS A 51 7.14 6.44 -26.63
N SER A 52 5.93 6.25 -27.14
CA SER A 52 4.75 6.98 -26.68
C SER A 52 4.51 6.73 -25.20
N LYS A 53 4.60 5.48 -24.76
CA LYS A 53 4.46 5.13 -23.35
C LYS A 53 5.57 5.71 -22.47
N TYR A 54 6.81 5.72 -22.96
CA TYR A 54 7.94 6.31 -22.28
C TYR A 54 7.74 7.82 -22.02
N LEU A 55 7.19 8.57 -22.98
CA LEU A 55 6.93 10.01 -22.80
C LEU A 55 5.92 10.28 -21.68
N GLU A 56 4.85 9.47 -21.60
CA GLU A 56 3.88 9.53 -20.50
C GLU A 56 4.56 9.25 -19.16
N VAL A 57 5.32 8.15 -19.09
CA VAL A 57 5.97 7.67 -17.87
C VAL A 57 7.08 8.62 -17.41
N LYS A 58 7.84 9.23 -18.33
CA LYS A 58 8.89 10.22 -18.05
C LYS A 58 8.34 11.42 -17.31
N THR A 59 7.15 11.90 -17.67
CA THR A 59 6.51 13.04 -16.99
C THR A 59 6.27 12.73 -15.51
N VAL A 60 5.71 11.56 -15.23
CA VAL A 60 5.43 11.11 -13.85
C VAL A 60 6.73 10.83 -13.08
N SER A 61 7.73 10.28 -13.75
CA SER A 61 9.07 10.04 -13.21
C SER A 61 9.74 11.35 -12.77
N TYR A 62 9.64 12.39 -13.60
CA TYR A 62 10.22 13.70 -13.36
C TYR A 62 9.60 14.40 -12.14
N GLN A 63 8.27 14.32 -12.00
CA GLN A 63 7.54 14.90 -10.88
C GLN A 63 7.85 14.21 -9.54
N ASN A 64 7.97 12.88 -9.57
CA ASN A 64 8.05 12.07 -8.35
C ASN A 64 9.46 11.55 -8.03
N LEU A 65 10.48 11.95 -8.80
CA LEU A 65 11.88 11.49 -8.68
C LEU A 65 12.01 9.95 -8.65
N ARG A 66 11.12 9.27 -9.38
CA ARG A 66 11.07 7.80 -9.47
C ARG A 66 11.67 7.35 -10.80
N PRO A 67 12.65 6.44 -10.84
CA PRO A 67 13.25 6.01 -12.10
C PRO A 67 12.21 5.41 -13.07
N VAL A 68 12.42 5.60 -14.37
CA VAL A 68 11.76 4.82 -15.43
C VAL A 68 12.57 3.54 -15.67
N MET A 69 11.89 2.43 -15.84
CA MET A 69 12.47 1.15 -16.24
C MET A 69 11.94 0.67 -17.58
N ILE A 70 12.80 -0.05 -18.31
CA ILE A 70 12.43 -0.86 -19.47
C ILE A 70 12.80 -2.31 -19.18
N ALA A 71 11.85 -3.23 -19.34
CA ALA A 71 12.04 -4.66 -19.09
C ALA A 71 11.53 -5.51 -20.27
N SER A 72 12.09 -6.71 -20.44
CA SER A 72 11.67 -7.69 -21.46
C SER A 72 10.95 -8.89 -20.85
N VAL A 73 9.62 -8.88 -20.85
CA VAL A 73 8.78 -9.96 -20.32
C VAL A 73 7.79 -10.39 -21.39
N GLY A 74 8.21 -11.30 -22.29
CA GLY A 74 7.42 -11.69 -23.46
C GLY A 74 7.18 -10.56 -24.50
N GLY A 75 7.84 -9.41 -24.29
CA GLY A 75 7.70 -8.14 -25.01
C GLY A 75 8.38 -7.04 -24.20
N PHE A 76 8.51 -5.84 -24.77
CA PHE A 76 9.15 -4.72 -24.07
C PHE A 76 8.12 -3.88 -23.31
N VAL A 77 8.37 -3.66 -22.02
CA VAL A 77 7.49 -2.90 -21.13
C VAL A 77 8.23 -1.67 -20.61
N VAL A 78 7.54 -0.53 -20.58
CA VAL A 78 8.02 0.72 -19.94
C VAL A 78 7.17 1.03 -18.73
N ALA A 79 7.79 1.18 -17.57
CA ALA A 79 7.10 1.45 -16.32
C ALA A 79 7.94 2.30 -15.36
N LEU A 80 7.35 2.77 -14.27
CA LEU A 80 8.10 3.38 -13.18
C LEU A 80 8.67 2.28 -12.28
N MET A 81 9.95 2.41 -11.91
CA MET A 81 10.61 1.52 -10.95
C MET A 81 9.77 1.46 -9.66
N PRO A 82 9.36 0.28 -9.17
CA PRO A 82 8.60 0.17 -7.92
C PRO A 82 9.40 0.78 -6.76
N ASN A 83 8.70 1.33 -5.78
CA ASN A 83 9.37 1.85 -4.59
C ASN A 83 9.86 0.67 -3.75
N LEU A 84 11.17 0.38 -3.85
CA LEU A 84 11.83 -0.69 -3.10
C LEU A 84 12.38 -0.20 -1.76
N SER A 85 11.97 0.98 -1.28
CA SER A 85 12.38 1.47 0.05
C SER A 85 12.12 0.38 1.09
N ASN A 86 13.18 -0.04 1.78
CA ASN A 86 13.28 -1.17 2.71
C ASN A 86 12.31 -1.11 3.91
N GLN A 87 11.01 -1.19 3.63
CA GLN A 87 10.03 -1.74 4.56
C GLN A 87 9.57 -3.11 4.05
N ALA A 88 10.49 -3.89 3.47
CA ALA A 88 10.37 -5.32 3.61
C ALA A 88 10.53 -5.62 5.10
N HIS A 89 9.41 -5.67 5.82
CA HIS A 89 9.36 -6.39 7.08
C HIS A 89 9.99 -7.76 6.81
N LEU A 90 11.05 -8.09 7.56
CA LEU A 90 11.65 -9.42 7.54
C LEU A 90 10.49 -10.39 7.75
N ILE A 91 10.20 -11.17 6.72
CA ILE A 91 9.14 -12.16 6.78
C ILE A 91 9.68 -13.24 7.72
N ALA A 92 9.05 -13.37 8.88
CA ALA A 92 9.59 -14.18 9.97
C ALA A 92 9.36 -15.68 9.74
N SER A 93 8.48 -16.06 8.80
CA SER A 93 8.19 -17.46 8.47
C SER A 93 7.71 -17.68 7.03
N GLU A 94 7.83 -18.93 6.56
CA GLU A 94 7.39 -19.36 5.22
C GLU A 94 5.88 -19.17 4.99
N GLN A 95 5.07 -19.31 6.04
CA GLN A 95 3.62 -19.09 5.96
C GLN A 95 3.30 -17.62 5.68
N GLU A 96 3.99 -16.71 6.37
CA GLU A 96 3.82 -15.26 6.24
C GLU A 96 4.30 -14.75 4.86
N TYR A 97 5.20 -15.50 4.20
CA TYR A 97 5.60 -15.28 2.81
C TYR A 97 4.48 -15.69 1.84
N LEU A 98 3.94 -16.90 2.02
CA LEU A 98 2.88 -17.45 1.17
C LEU A 98 1.61 -16.60 1.22
N ASP A 99 1.20 -16.16 2.41
CA ASP A 99 0.02 -15.31 2.59
C ASP A 99 0.19 -13.96 1.85
N ARG A 100 1.40 -13.39 1.90
CA ARG A 100 1.71 -12.14 1.21
C ARG A 100 1.78 -12.28 -0.31
N VAL A 101 2.35 -13.38 -0.81
CA VAL A 101 2.34 -13.70 -2.25
C VAL A 101 0.92 -13.90 -2.73
N PHE A 102 0.08 -14.59 -1.97
CA PHE A 102 -1.33 -14.80 -2.27
C PHE A 102 -2.10 -13.48 -2.37
N GLU A 103 -1.90 -12.55 -1.43
CA GLU A 103 -2.50 -11.20 -1.51
C GLU A 103 -2.04 -10.45 -2.78
N LEU A 104 -0.76 -10.51 -3.13
CA LEU A 104 -0.23 -9.80 -4.29
C LEU A 104 -0.70 -10.37 -5.63
N GLU A 105 -0.87 -11.70 -5.73
CA GLU A 105 -1.26 -12.38 -6.98
C GLU A 105 -2.77 -12.40 -7.21
N PHE A 106 -3.58 -12.38 -6.14
CA PHE A 106 -5.03 -12.54 -6.24
C PHE A 106 -5.85 -11.26 -5.93
N ASN A 107 -5.29 -10.24 -5.28
CA ASN A 107 -5.95 -8.93 -5.12
C ASN A 107 -5.50 -7.90 -6.19
N LEU A 108 -5.82 -8.16 -7.46
CA LEU A 108 -5.66 -7.15 -8.53
C LEU A 108 -6.76 -6.06 -8.51
N ASN A 109 -7.78 -6.20 -7.66
CA ASN A 109 -8.93 -5.28 -7.55
C ASN A 109 -9.10 -4.63 -6.17
N ALA A 110 -8.20 -4.85 -5.21
CA ALA A 110 -8.29 -4.16 -3.94
C ALA A 110 -7.71 -2.74 -4.07
N ALA A 111 -8.56 -1.73 -3.86
CA ALA A 111 -8.11 -0.38 -3.61
C ALA A 111 -6.99 -0.40 -2.56
N GLN A 112 -5.99 0.46 -2.77
CA GLN A 112 -4.75 0.63 -1.99
C GLN A 112 -4.85 0.21 -0.51
N PRO A 113 -3.80 -0.41 0.07
CA PRO A 113 -3.78 -0.65 1.50
C PRO A 113 -3.86 0.69 2.21
N THR A 114 -5.00 0.92 2.87
CA THR A 114 -5.14 1.92 3.92
C THR A 114 -4.03 1.63 4.91
N GLN A 115 -3.07 2.55 4.98
CA GLN A 115 -2.12 2.60 6.08
C GLN A 115 -2.92 2.42 7.37
N THR A 116 -2.70 1.33 8.09
CA THR A 116 -3.33 1.09 9.39
C THR A 116 -2.82 2.15 10.35
N LYS A 117 -3.49 3.31 10.33
CA LYS A 117 -3.33 4.37 11.33
C LYS A 117 -3.54 3.71 12.69
N PRO A 118 -2.68 3.95 13.69
CA PRO A 118 -2.91 3.38 15.02
C PRO A 118 -4.30 3.83 15.53
N LEU A 119 -5.03 2.92 16.19
CA LEU A 119 -6.34 3.22 16.79
C LEU A 119 -6.26 4.47 17.68
N SER A 120 -7.29 5.31 17.64
CA SER A 120 -7.40 6.43 18.59
C SER A 120 -7.38 5.94 20.03
N GLU A 121 -6.94 6.79 20.97
CA GLU A 121 -6.88 6.42 22.39
C GLU A 121 -8.26 6.02 22.94
N VAL A 122 -9.32 6.65 22.43
CA VAL A 122 -10.70 6.34 22.79
C VAL A 122 -11.11 4.96 22.26
N ALA A 123 -10.84 4.66 20.98
CA ALA A 123 -11.10 3.36 20.37
C ALA A 123 -10.33 2.22 21.08
N LYS A 124 -9.08 2.45 21.49
CA LYS A 124 -8.31 1.47 22.27
C LYS A 124 -8.97 1.17 23.62
N LYS A 125 -9.38 2.20 24.35
CA LYS A 125 -10.03 2.03 25.66
C LYS A 125 -11.40 1.36 25.55
N ILE A 126 -12.16 1.65 24.49
CA ILE A 126 -13.43 0.98 24.21
C ILE A 126 -13.18 -0.50 23.92
N TYR A 127 -12.19 -0.82 23.08
CA TYR A 127 -11.84 -2.20 22.77
C TYR A 127 -11.34 -2.97 24.01
N GLU A 128 -10.50 -2.36 24.84
CA GLU A 128 -10.07 -2.92 26.14
C GLU A 128 -11.23 -3.13 27.10
N TYR A 129 -12.22 -2.23 27.12
CA TYR A 129 -13.43 -2.43 27.91
C TYR A 129 -14.16 -3.69 27.46
N PHE A 130 -14.41 -3.84 26.15
CA PHE A 130 -15.04 -5.04 25.62
C PHE A 130 -14.25 -6.30 25.99
N GLN A 131 -12.92 -6.33 25.83
CA GLN A 131 -12.11 -7.50 26.20
C GLN A 131 -12.19 -7.89 27.69
N ASN A 132 -12.36 -6.91 28.59
CA ASN A 132 -12.31 -7.12 30.04
C ASN A 132 -13.68 -7.37 30.69
N VAL A 133 -14.77 -7.23 29.93
CA VAL A 133 -16.12 -7.44 30.46
C VAL A 133 -16.37 -8.93 30.64
N LYS A 134 -16.75 -9.33 31.86
CA LYS A 134 -17.09 -10.72 32.20
C LYS A 134 -18.36 -11.23 31.51
N ASN A 135 -19.31 -10.34 31.25
CA ASN A 135 -20.58 -10.66 30.60
C ASN A 135 -20.53 -10.32 29.11
N LYS A 136 -20.25 -11.33 28.29
CA LYS A 136 -20.21 -11.28 26.82
C LYS A 136 -21.62 -11.09 26.24
N THR A 137 -22.16 -9.89 26.40
CA THR A 137 -23.44 -9.50 25.81
C THR A 137 -23.23 -8.19 25.06
N PRO A 138 -24.00 -7.93 24.00
CA PRO A 138 -23.98 -6.64 23.32
C PRO A 138 -24.16 -5.49 24.33
N LYS A 139 -23.40 -4.41 24.14
CA LYS A 139 -23.40 -3.22 24.99
C LYS A 139 -23.87 -2.03 24.20
N THR A 140 -24.78 -1.28 24.80
CA THR A 140 -25.22 0.00 24.23
C THR A 140 -24.29 1.12 24.65
N LEU A 141 -24.37 2.27 23.98
CA LEU A 141 -23.64 3.48 24.38
C LEU A 141 -23.93 3.89 25.83
N ARG A 142 -25.14 3.63 26.34
CA ARG A 142 -25.49 3.87 27.75
C ARG A 142 -24.72 2.99 28.72
N ASP A 143 -24.38 1.76 28.33
CA ASP A 143 -23.61 0.83 29.15
C ASP A 143 -22.12 1.21 29.16
N LEU A 144 -21.60 1.72 28.04
CA LEU A 144 -20.24 2.26 27.95
C LEU A 144 -20.06 3.49 28.85
N LYS A 145 -21.04 4.41 28.89
CA LYS A 145 -21.00 5.59 29.78
C LYS A 145 -21.01 5.24 31.27
N LYS A 146 -21.67 4.15 31.64
CA LYS A 146 -21.70 3.64 33.02
C LYS A 146 -20.40 2.95 33.43
N ALA A 147 -19.54 2.62 32.48
CA ALA A 147 -18.24 2.05 32.78
C ALA A 147 -17.31 3.13 33.33
N ASP A 148 -16.80 2.91 34.55
CA ASP A 148 -15.90 3.84 35.25
C ASP A 148 -14.70 4.28 34.38
N ARG A 149 -14.21 3.38 33.51
CA ARG A 149 -13.08 3.61 32.60
C ARG A 149 -13.38 4.48 31.39
N LEU A 150 -14.65 4.66 31.05
CA LEU A 150 -15.13 5.41 29.88
C LEU A 150 -16.02 6.61 30.25
N SER A 151 -16.29 6.80 31.54
CA SER A 151 -17.15 7.87 32.09
C SER A 151 -16.64 9.30 31.82
N GLY A 152 -15.35 9.44 31.49
CA GLY A 152 -14.70 10.73 31.20
C GLY A 152 -14.77 11.18 29.74
N TYR A 153 -15.36 10.39 28.83
CA TYR A 153 -15.49 10.73 27.42
C TYR A 153 -16.90 11.24 27.09
N SER A 154 -16.99 12.20 26.17
CA SER A 154 -18.26 12.70 25.65
C SER A 154 -18.94 11.70 24.71
N ASP A 155 -20.24 11.87 24.48
CA ASP A 155 -21.03 10.97 23.63
C ASP A 155 -20.51 10.97 22.19
N SER A 156 -20.03 12.13 21.70
CA SER A 156 -19.41 12.24 20.37
C SER A 156 -18.12 11.44 20.30
N GLU A 157 -17.24 11.54 21.29
CA GLU A 157 -15.96 10.83 21.29
C GLU A 157 -16.14 9.31 21.37
N LEU A 158 -17.14 8.85 22.13
CA LEU A 158 -17.48 7.42 22.19
C LEU A 158 -18.05 6.92 20.86
N MET A 159 -18.92 7.71 20.21
CA MET A 159 -19.47 7.37 18.89
C MET A 159 -18.39 7.33 17.81
N ASP A 160 -17.47 8.30 17.80
CA ASP A 160 -16.35 8.35 16.87
C ASP A 160 -15.43 7.14 17.08
N GLY A 161 -15.13 6.80 18.34
CA GLY A 161 -14.32 5.62 18.68
C GLY A 161 -14.99 4.29 18.34
N LEU A 162 -16.32 4.17 18.49
CA LEU A 162 -17.08 3.00 18.07
C LEU A 162 -17.12 2.86 16.55
N SER A 163 -17.36 3.98 15.84
CA SER A 163 -17.36 4.02 14.38
C SER A 163 -16.00 3.58 13.82
N GLU A 164 -14.90 4.02 14.42
CA GLU A 164 -13.53 3.58 14.07
C GLU A 164 -13.32 2.08 14.30
N LEU A 165 -13.93 1.50 15.34
CA LEU A 165 -13.82 0.07 15.62
C LEU A 165 -14.69 -0.78 14.69
N VAL A 166 -15.87 -0.29 14.30
CA VAL A 166 -16.76 -0.94 13.32
C VAL A 166 -16.14 -0.90 11.92
N GLU A 167 -15.59 0.25 11.50
CA GLU A 167 -14.93 0.42 10.20
C GLU A 167 -13.71 -0.51 10.04
N ARG A 168 -13.11 -0.94 11.16
CA ARG A 168 -11.95 -1.84 11.19
C ARG A 168 -12.29 -3.28 11.55
N ASP A 169 -13.57 -3.65 11.50
CA ASP A 169 -14.09 -4.98 11.83
C ASP A 169 -13.62 -5.49 13.21
N LYS A 170 -13.40 -4.59 14.18
CA LYS A 170 -13.01 -4.95 15.55
C LYS A 170 -14.20 -5.19 16.46
N ILE A 171 -15.35 -4.62 16.14
CA ILE A 171 -16.63 -4.82 16.84
C ILE A 171 -17.76 -4.91 15.81
N ASN A 172 -18.79 -5.69 16.12
CA ASN A 172 -20.02 -5.75 15.37
C ASN A 172 -20.99 -4.67 15.88
N SER A 173 -21.63 -3.97 14.95
CA SER A 173 -22.79 -3.10 15.22
C SER A 173 -24.06 -3.86 14.85
N ASP A 174 -24.99 -3.95 15.79
CA ASP A 174 -26.34 -4.47 15.58
C ASP A 174 -27.32 -3.31 15.33
N ASP A 175 -28.49 -3.60 14.75
CA ASP A 175 -29.50 -2.62 14.32
C ASP A 175 -30.13 -1.80 15.46
N ASN A 176 -29.79 -2.12 16.72
CA ASN A 176 -30.34 -1.51 17.93
C ASN A 176 -29.28 -0.73 18.74
N ASP A 177 -28.37 -0.03 18.06
CA ASP A 177 -27.26 0.74 18.66
C ASP A 177 -26.46 -0.06 19.70
N SER A 178 -26.30 -1.35 19.42
CA SER A 178 -25.68 -2.32 20.31
C SER A 178 -24.41 -2.84 19.67
N TYR A 179 -23.33 -2.84 20.45
CA TYR A 179 -21.99 -3.18 19.99
C TYR A 179 -21.47 -4.41 20.73
N SER A 180 -20.82 -5.32 20.00
CA SER A 180 -20.26 -6.55 20.57
C SER A 180 -18.93 -6.90 19.90
N LEU A 181 -18.09 -7.68 20.57
CA LEU A 181 -16.95 -8.28 19.89
C LEU A 181 -17.44 -9.36 18.91
N PRO A 182 -16.73 -9.62 17.81
CA PRO A 182 -17.11 -10.66 16.86
C PRO A 182 -17.30 -12.07 17.45
N ASP A 183 -16.66 -12.35 18.59
CA ASP A 183 -16.67 -13.65 19.27
C ASP A 183 -17.71 -13.76 20.40
N TRP A 184 -18.71 -12.87 20.45
CA TRP A 184 -19.70 -12.77 21.52
C TRP A 184 -21.09 -13.22 21.11
#